data_AF-A0A7X8QU08-F1
#
_entry.id   AF-A0A7X8QU08-F1
#
_cell.length_a   1.000
_cell.length_b   1.000
_cell.length_c   1.000
_cell.angle_alpha   90.00
_cell.angle_beta   90.00
_cell.angle_gamma   90.00
#
_symmetry.space_group_name_H-M   'P 1'
#
loop_
_entity.id
_entity.type
_entity.pdbx_description
1 polymer ?
#
loop_
_entity_poly.entity_id
_entity_poly.type
_entity_poly.pdbx_seq_one_letter_code
_entity_poly.pdbx_strand_id
1 'polypeptide(L)'
;MTLKYTDEYARKFTFAEEAVKVVKSGDRVIYAFGICSINELDRALAMRKDELLGVDIICNDLSCGYYTMDADFSEEHFRFYEGMYPGKKEREKVHEGGTKGRSYSKFASSQKKDSSHHIFMATVSPMDKDGYFWFDSRVSQKHHFRPYYEKADYVILEINERILEGRNKNQECIHISQVDMIVGSNNDELLQRVNEPGKHPRYEEQSVITRSWAV
;
A
#
# COMPACT_ATOMS: atom_id res chain seq x y z
N MET A 1 18.98 -1.16 -28.88
CA MET A 1 19.06 0.03 -28.02
C MET A 1 19.01 -0.46 -26.58
N THR A 2 20.08 -0.30 -25.82
CA THR A 2 20.07 -0.63 -24.38
C THR A 2 19.32 0.49 -23.67
N LEU A 3 18.23 0.16 -22.96
CA LEU A 3 17.48 1.15 -22.19
C LEU A 3 18.36 1.65 -21.04
N LYS A 4 18.36 2.96 -20.79
CA LYS A 4 19.31 3.65 -19.90
C LYS A 4 19.35 3.08 -18.47
N TYR A 5 18.25 2.52 -18.00
CA TYR A 5 18.08 2.05 -16.62
C TYR A 5 17.96 0.53 -16.49
N THR A 6 18.26 -0.26 -17.54
CA THR A 6 18.12 -1.73 -17.49
C THR A 6 18.94 -2.36 -16.36
N ASP A 7 20.18 -1.92 -16.15
CA ASP A 7 21.05 -2.48 -15.11
C ASP A 7 20.63 -2.08 -13.69
N GLU A 8 20.04 -0.90 -13.51
CA GLU A 8 19.46 -0.49 -12.23
C GLU A 8 18.18 -1.27 -11.94
N TYR A 9 17.33 -1.43 -12.94
CA TYR A 9 16.11 -2.24 -12.85
C TYR A 9 16.44 -3.68 -12.47
N ALA A 10 17.36 -4.33 -13.19
CA ALA A 10 17.75 -5.72 -12.95
C ALA A 10 18.31 -5.93 -11.53
N ARG A 11 19.00 -4.94 -10.95
CA ARG A 11 19.51 -5.01 -9.57
C ARG A 11 18.43 -4.85 -8.51
N LYS A 12 17.38 -4.09 -8.79
CA LYS A 12 16.25 -3.84 -7.87
C LYS A 12 15.13 -4.86 -8.01
N PHE A 13 15.08 -5.58 -9.13
CA PHE A 13 14.06 -6.58 -9.40
C PHE A 13 14.28 -7.84 -8.55
N THR A 14 13.25 -8.27 -7.82
CA THR A 14 13.31 -9.41 -6.91
C THR A 14 11.92 -10.06 -6.76
N PHE A 15 11.86 -11.17 -6.03
CA PHE A 15 10.60 -11.84 -5.68
C PHE A 15 9.90 -11.13 -4.52
N ALA A 16 8.57 -11.21 -4.46
CA ALA A 16 7.78 -10.58 -3.42
C ALA A 16 8.20 -11.06 -2.02
N GLU A 17 8.47 -12.35 -1.85
CA GLU A 17 8.94 -12.98 -0.62
C GLU A 17 10.28 -12.42 -0.14
N GLU A 18 11.17 -12.05 -1.06
CA GLU A 18 12.44 -11.41 -0.74
C GLU A 18 12.24 -9.93 -0.40
N ALA A 19 11.42 -9.22 -1.18
CA ALA A 19 11.16 -7.79 -0.99
C ALA A 19 10.57 -7.51 0.40
N VAL A 20 9.59 -8.30 0.84
CA VAL A 20 8.91 -8.08 2.13
C VAL A 20 9.80 -8.39 3.35
N LYS A 21 10.99 -8.97 3.19
CA LYS A 21 11.92 -9.24 4.32
C LYS A 21 12.43 -7.98 5.01
N VAL A 22 12.35 -6.82 4.35
CA VAL A 22 12.70 -5.53 4.98
C VAL A 22 11.74 -5.19 6.12
N VAL A 23 10.49 -5.66 6.07
CA VAL A 23 9.49 -5.43 7.11
C VAL A 23 9.87 -6.19 8.39
N LYS A 24 9.91 -5.46 9.50
CA LYS A 24 10.19 -5.94 10.87
C LYS A 24 9.00 -5.70 11.80
N SER A 25 9.03 -6.37 12.94
CA SER A 25 8.02 -6.20 13.99
C SER A 25 7.96 -4.74 14.46
N GLY A 26 6.75 -4.17 14.51
CA GLY A 26 6.54 -2.77 14.87
C GLY A 26 6.73 -1.77 13.73
N ASP A 27 7.09 -2.20 12.52
CA ASP A 27 7.18 -1.31 11.37
C ASP A 27 5.81 -0.83 10.89
N ARG A 28 5.84 0.25 10.12
CA ARG A 28 4.67 0.84 9.49
C ARG A 28 4.71 0.61 7.99
N VAL A 29 3.73 -0.09 7.46
CA VAL A 29 3.59 -0.37 6.03
C VAL A 29 2.42 0.43 5.48
N ILE A 30 2.65 1.15 4.39
CA ILE A 30 1.64 1.96 3.70
C ILE A 30 1.37 1.27 2.37
N TYR A 31 0.14 0.81 2.20
CA TYR A 31 -0.36 0.34 0.92
C TYR A 31 -0.91 1.53 0.14
N ALA A 32 -0.48 1.66 -1.12
CA ALA A 32 -1.13 2.58 -2.05
C ALA A 32 -2.59 2.19 -2.30
N PHE A 33 -3.33 3.08 -2.96
CA PHE A 33 -4.79 3.06 -2.90
C PHE A 33 -5.45 2.44 -4.12
N GLY A 34 -6.63 1.86 -3.89
CA GLY A 34 -7.52 1.39 -4.95
C GLY A 34 -6.78 0.43 -5.88
N ILE A 35 -6.76 0.77 -7.16
CA ILE A 35 -6.07 -0.02 -8.19
C ILE A 35 -4.55 -0.05 -8.00
N CYS A 36 -3.98 0.96 -7.35
CA CYS A 36 -2.55 0.99 -7.01
C CYS A 36 -2.23 0.23 -5.71
N SER A 37 -3.21 -0.38 -5.05
CA SER A 37 -2.98 -1.24 -3.89
C SER A 37 -2.25 -2.52 -4.30
N ILE A 38 -1.72 -3.26 -3.33
CA ILE A 38 -0.75 -4.35 -3.53
C ILE A 38 -1.36 -5.75 -3.33
N ASN A 39 -0.96 -6.71 -4.18
CA ASN A 39 -1.50 -8.08 -4.16
C ASN A 39 -0.42 -9.11 -3.80
N GLU A 40 0.63 -9.20 -4.62
CA GLU A 40 1.71 -10.16 -4.39
C GLU A 40 2.52 -9.81 -3.14
N LEU A 41 2.76 -8.51 -2.91
CA LEU A 41 3.43 -8.05 -1.69
C LEU A 41 2.60 -8.34 -0.43
N ASP A 42 1.27 -8.22 -0.51
CA ASP A 42 0.38 -8.52 0.62
C ASP A 42 0.41 -10.01 0.95
N ARG A 43 0.28 -10.83 -0.10
CA ARG A 43 0.34 -12.29 0.00
C ARG A 43 1.66 -12.73 0.61
N ALA A 44 2.78 -12.18 0.14
CA ALA A 44 4.11 -12.45 0.67
C ALA A 44 4.24 -12.03 2.14
N LEU A 45 3.72 -10.85 2.50
CA LEU A 45 3.75 -10.38 3.89
C LEU A 45 2.87 -11.25 4.80
N ALA A 46 1.70 -11.69 4.34
CA ALA A 46 0.81 -12.57 5.08
C ALA A 46 1.45 -13.91 5.44
N MET A 47 2.29 -14.46 4.55
CA MET A 47 3.06 -15.69 4.82
C MET A 47 4.09 -15.52 5.94
N ARG A 48 4.48 -14.29 6.26
CA ARG A 48 5.42 -13.96 7.35
C ARG A 48 4.72 -13.66 8.67
N LYS A 49 3.42 -13.96 8.81
CA LYS A 49 2.65 -13.71 10.04
C LYS A 49 3.41 -14.16 11.28
N ASP A 50 3.80 -15.43 11.35
CA ASP A 50 4.40 -16.02 12.55
C ASP A 50 5.80 -15.45 12.90
N GLU A 51 6.41 -14.67 11.99
CA GLU A 51 7.70 -13.99 12.21
C GLU A 51 7.56 -12.54 12.72
N LEU A 52 6.38 -11.94 12.57
CA LEU A 52 6.17 -10.50 12.73
C LEU A 52 5.11 -10.22 13.80
N LEU A 53 5.36 -9.20 14.63
CA LEU A 53 4.43 -8.75 15.66
C LEU A 53 4.20 -7.24 15.56
N GLY A 54 2.93 -6.86 15.63
CA GLY A 54 2.50 -5.47 15.71
C GLY A 54 2.92 -4.60 14.53
N VAL A 55 2.87 -5.12 13.30
CA VAL A 55 3.08 -4.34 12.08
C VAL A 55 1.84 -3.49 11.82
N ASP A 56 2.02 -2.18 11.64
CA ASP A 56 0.94 -1.23 11.37
C ASP A 56 0.76 -1.07 9.87
N ILE A 57 -0.34 -1.64 9.33
CA ILE A 57 -0.71 -1.53 7.92
C ILE A 57 -1.70 -0.38 7.75
N ILE A 58 -1.33 0.58 6.89
CA ILE A 58 -2.17 1.72 6.54
C ILE A 58 -2.68 1.51 5.13
N CYS A 59 -4.00 1.52 4.97
CA CYS A 59 -4.67 1.33 3.69
C CYS A 59 -5.85 2.30 3.53
N ASN A 60 -6.42 2.35 2.32
CA ASN A 60 -7.54 3.27 2.04
C ASN A 60 -8.86 2.83 2.64
N ASP A 61 -9.12 1.53 2.49
CA ASP A 61 -10.44 0.96 2.62
C ASP A 61 -10.26 -0.40 3.28
N LEU A 62 -10.78 -0.50 4.50
CA LEU A 62 -10.73 -1.74 5.27
C LEU A 62 -11.72 -2.79 4.76
N SER A 63 -12.63 -2.42 3.85
CA SER A 63 -13.51 -3.36 3.17
C SER A 63 -12.85 -4.09 2.00
N CYS A 64 -11.63 -3.72 1.60
CA CYS A 64 -10.84 -4.51 0.66
C CYS A 64 -10.33 -5.79 1.33
N GLY A 65 -10.43 -6.93 0.64
CA GLY A 65 -9.84 -8.19 1.09
C GLY A 65 -8.31 -8.21 0.94
N TYR A 66 -7.60 -8.25 2.06
CA TYR A 66 -6.15 -8.46 2.13
C TYR A 66 -5.84 -9.85 2.71
N TYR A 67 -4.87 -10.56 2.13
CA TYR A 67 -4.28 -11.78 2.68
C TYR A 67 -3.75 -11.58 4.11
N THR A 68 -3.19 -10.40 4.43
CA THR A 68 -2.73 -10.10 5.79
C THR A 68 -3.89 -9.98 6.79
N MET A 69 -5.08 -9.55 6.35
CA MET A 69 -6.30 -9.61 7.17
C MET A 69 -6.79 -11.05 7.36
N ASP A 70 -6.74 -11.86 6.30
CA ASP A 70 -7.17 -13.26 6.33
C ASP A 70 -6.21 -14.14 7.18
N ALA A 71 -4.93 -13.77 7.24
CA ALA A 71 -3.93 -14.52 7.99
C ALA A 71 -4.01 -14.29 9.50
N ASP A 72 -4.31 -13.06 9.93
CA ASP A 72 -4.29 -12.69 11.35
C ASP A 72 -5.62 -12.09 11.85
N PHE A 73 -6.43 -12.95 12.46
CA PHE A 73 -7.66 -12.52 13.15
C PHE A 73 -7.41 -11.94 14.55
N SER A 74 -6.19 -12.05 15.09
CA SER A 74 -5.90 -11.64 16.47
C SER A 74 -5.48 -10.17 16.61
N GLU A 75 -5.06 -9.53 15.51
CA GLU A 75 -4.38 -8.23 15.49
C GLU A 75 -3.03 -8.20 16.24
N GLU A 76 -2.47 -9.36 16.63
CA GLU A 76 -1.16 -9.45 17.29
C GLU A 76 -0.01 -9.24 16.29
N HIS A 77 -0.20 -9.67 15.04
CA HIS A 77 0.80 -9.62 13.98
C HIS A 77 0.58 -8.41 13.07
N PHE A 78 -0.64 -8.22 12.59
CA PHE A 78 -1.00 -7.16 11.65
C PHE A 78 -2.14 -6.29 12.20
N ARG A 79 -1.92 -4.98 12.24
CA ARG A 79 -2.92 -3.99 12.70
C ARG A 79 -3.26 -3.06 11.55
N PHE A 80 -4.52 -3.00 11.19
CA PHE A 80 -4.96 -2.17 10.07
C PHE A 80 -5.54 -0.83 10.52
N TYR A 81 -5.18 0.20 9.76
CA TYR A 81 -5.67 1.55 9.94
C TYR A 81 -6.13 2.11 8.62
N GLU A 82 -7.35 2.63 8.64
CA GLU A 82 -7.90 3.37 7.51
C GLU A 82 -7.39 4.80 7.54
N GLY A 83 -6.97 5.29 6.37
CA GLY A 83 -6.62 6.68 6.17
C GLY A 83 -5.12 6.89 5.97
N MET A 84 -4.82 7.70 4.98
CA MET A 84 -3.47 7.95 4.52
C MET A 84 -3.18 9.39 4.91
N TYR A 85 -2.31 9.54 5.92
CA TYR A 85 -1.95 10.83 6.46
C TYR A 85 -0.43 10.98 6.40
N PRO A 86 0.10 11.99 5.67
CA PRO A 86 1.53 12.15 5.45
C PRO A 86 2.27 12.75 6.65
N GLY A 87 1.96 12.30 7.87
CA GLY A 87 2.72 12.55 9.10
C GLY A 87 2.30 13.78 9.94
N LYS A 88 2.52 13.61 11.27
CA LYS A 88 2.46 14.45 12.49
C LYS A 88 1.62 15.75 12.58
N LYS A 89 1.35 16.53 11.52
CA LYS A 89 0.76 17.89 11.65
C LYS A 89 -0.76 17.99 11.53
N GLU A 90 -1.47 16.89 11.34
CA GLU A 90 -2.93 16.87 11.27
C GLU A 90 -3.52 16.10 12.47
N ARG A 91 -3.05 16.46 13.67
CA ARG A 91 -3.57 15.94 14.94
C ARG A 91 -5.01 16.39 15.26
N GLU A 92 -5.58 17.34 14.50
CA GLU A 92 -6.72 18.14 14.98
C GLU A 92 -7.91 18.27 14.03
N LYS A 93 -7.93 17.70 12.82
CA LYS A 93 -9.10 17.82 11.92
C LYS A 93 -9.43 16.54 11.17
N VAL A 94 -10.05 15.60 11.88
CA VAL A 94 -11.03 14.68 11.30
C VAL A 94 -12.38 15.10 11.88
N HIS A 95 -13.33 15.44 11.01
CA HIS A 95 -14.65 15.87 11.44
C HIS A 95 -15.37 14.78 12.26
N GLU A 96 -15.88 15.19 13.42
CA GLU A 96 -17.00 14.53 14.10
C GLU A 96 -18.23 14.60 13.18
N GLY A 97 -18.35 13.65 12.25
CA GLY A 97 -19.44 13.69 11.28
C GLY A 97 -19.30 12.67 10.17
N GLY A 98 -19.21 11.39 10.54
CA GLY A 98 -19.21 10.30 9.57
C GLY A 98 -18.67 9.02 10.18
N THR A 99 -19.59 8.17 10.67
CA THR A 99 -19.36 6.76 11.02
C THR A 99 -18.28 6.46 12.07
N LYS A 100 -18.71 6.54 13.33
CA LYS A 100 -18.21 5.81 14.51
C LYS A 100 -16.68 5.64 14.58
N GLY A 101 -16.03 6.67 15.11
CA GLY A 101 -14.64 6.68 15.56
C GLY A 101 -14.31 5.57 16.55
N ARG A 102 -13.71 4.48 16.03
CA ARG A 102 -13.04 3.45 16.85
C ARG A 102 -11.68 3.00 16.33
N SER A 103 -11.24 3.45 15.15
CA SER A 103 -9.92 3.07 14.60
C SER A 103 -8.77 3.97 15.09
N TYR A 104 -9.03 5.27 15.33
CA TYR A 104 -7.96 6.22 15.67
C TYR A 104 -7.45 6.13 17.11
N SER A 105 -8.26 5.69 18.09
CA SER A 105 -7.82 5.62 19.50
C SER A 105 -6.72 4.57 19.73
N LYS A 106 -6.75 3.45 18.99
CA LYS A 106 -5.66 2.47 18.94
C LYS A 106 -4.46 2.97 18.11
N PHE A 107 -4.71 3.74 17.04
CA PHE A 107 -3.64 4.34 16.22
C PHE A 107 -2.80 5.35 17.02
N ALA A 108 -3.45 6.29 17.71
CA ALA A 108 -2.78 7.32 18.50
C ALA A 108 -2.01 6.76 19.72
N SER A 109 -2.41 5.59 20.23
CA SER A 109 -1.70 4.92 21.33
C SER A 109 -0.52 4.04 20.87
N SER A 110 -0.48 3.59 19.60
CA SER A 110 0.69 2.89 19.03
C SER A 110 1.88 3.84 18.72
N GLN A 111 1.62 5.15 18.58
CA GLN A 111 2.59 6.22 18.25
C GLN A 111 3.73 6.44 19.28
N LYS A 112 3.84 5.60 20.32
CA LYS A 112 4.90 5.71 21.34
C LYS A 112 6.23 5.03 20.98
N LYS A 113 6.36 4.38 19.82
CA LYS A 113 7.65 3.84 19.36
C LYS A 113 8.27 4.75 18.30
N ASP A 114 9.23 5.56 18.73
CA ASP A 114 10.03 6.50 17.93
C ASP A 114 11.03 5.79 16.97
N SER A 115 10.79 4.52 16.62
CA SER A 115 11.75 3.62 15.96
C SER A 115 11.16 2.69 14.89
N SER A 116 9.93 2.93 14.42
CA SER A 116 9.32 2.13 13.35
C SER A 116 9.78 2.64 11.98
N HIS A 117 10.26 1.75 11.11
CA HIS A 117 10.51 2.13 9.72
C HIS A 117 9.18 2.37 8.99
N HIS A 118 9.22 3.22 7.98
CA HIS A 118 8.13 3.51 7.07
C HIS A 118 8.39 2.81 5.72
N ILE A 119 7.55 1.86 5.37
CA ILE A 119 7.64 1.14 4.09
C ILE A 119 6.45 1.55 3.23
N PHE A 120 6.70 2.01 2.01
CA PHE A 120 5.66 2.30 1.03
C PHE A 120 5.63 1.21 -0.03
N MET A 121 4.45 0.64 -0.26
CA MET A 121 4.22 -0.40 -1.25
C MET A 121 3.13 0.02 -2.22
N ALA A 122 3.37 -0.11 -3.52
CA ALA A 122 2.38 0.27 -4.54
C ALA A 122 2.46 -0.56 -5.81
N THR A 123 1.30 -0.77 -6.43
CA THR A 123 1.20 -1.30 -7.79
C THR A 123 1.26 -0.17 -8.81
N VAL A 124 2.09 -0.35 -9.84
CA VAL A 124 2.40 0.65 -10.88
C VAL A 124 2.51 0.01 -12.26
N SER A 125 2.59 0.83 -13.31
CA SER A 125 2.90 0.39 -14.66
C SER A 125 4.31 -0.22 -14.75
N PRO A 126 4.65 -0.91 -15.85
CA PRO A 126 6.04 -1.14 -16.24
C PRO A 126 6.83 0.17 -16.33
N MET A 127 8.15 0.05 -16.18
CA MET A 127 9.07 1.18 -16.29
C MET A 127 9.13 1.67 -17.73
N ASP A 128 9.00 2.98 -17.94
CA ASP A 128 9.21 3.59 -19.24
C ASP A 128 10.70 3.73 -19.58
N LYS A 129 10.99 4.20 -20.80
CA LYS A 129 12.36 4.39 -21.30
C LYS A 129 13.20 5.38 -20.48
N ASP A 130 12.54 6.29 -19.78
CA ASP A 130 13.13 7.39 -19.02
C ASP A 130 13.26 7.04 -17.53
N GLY A 131 12.89 5.81 -17.14
CA GLY A 131 13.09 5.26 -15.80
C GLY A 131 11.91 5.52 -14.86
N TYR A 132 10.75 5.92 -15.38
CA TYR A 132 9.57 6.21 -14.56
C TYR A 132 8.57 5.06 -14.56
N PHE A 133 7.97 4.85 -13.39
CA PHE A 133 6.79 4.02 -13.19
C PHE A 133 5.59 4.93 -12.96
N TRP A 134 4.43 4.54 -13.49
CA TRP A 134 3.24 5.37 -13.48
C TRP A 134 2.17 4.75 -12.59
N PHE A 135 1.56 5.56 -11.72
CA PHE A 135 0.39 5.15 -10.95
C PHE A 135 -0.87 5.19 -11.84
N ASP A 136 -1.94 4.44 -11.51
CA ASP A 136 -3.20 4.50 -12.27
C ASP A 136 -3.73 5.94 -12.32
N SER A 137 -4.02 6.41 -13.53
CA SER A 137 -4.36 7.80 -13.77
C SER A 137 -5.65 8.28 -13.08
N ARG A 138 -6.61 7.40 -12.79
CA ARG A 138 -7.86 7.77 -12.08
C ARG A 138 -7.60 7.91 -10.59
N VAL A 139 -6.70 7.09 -10.06
CA VAL A 139 -6.26 7.15 -8.66
C VAL A 139 -5.40 8.39 -8.46
N SER A 140 -4.37 8.58 -9.29
CA SER A 140 -3.39 9.65 -9.15
C SER A 140 -3.95 11.06 -9.39
N GLN A 141 -5.13 11.17 -10.01
CA GLN A 141 -5.85 12.44 -10.16
C GLN A 141 -6.50 12.91 -8.86
N LYS A 142 -6.90 11.97 -7.99
CA LYS A 142 -7.63 12.26 -6.74
C LYS A 142 -6.71 12.19 -5.51
N HIS A 143 -5.64 11.41 -5.60
CA HIS A 143 -4.74 11.15 -4.49
C HIS A 143 -3.29 11.21 -4.97
N HIS A 144 -2.42 11.80 -4.14
CA HIS A 144 -0.99 11.88 -4.42
C HIS A 144 -0.21 10.98 -3.47
N PHE A 145 0.66 10.14 -4.02
CA PHE A 145 1.46 9.18 -3.27
C PHE A 145 2.81 9.75 -2.80
N ARG A 146 3.29 10.81 -3.46
CA ARG A 146 4.55 11.49 -3.17
C ARG A 146 4.83 11.81 -1.72
N PRO A 147 3.87 12.35 -0.94
CA PRO A 147 4.10 12.64 0.46
C PRO A 147 4.37 11.40 1.33
N TYR A 148 4.03 10.20 0.87
CA TYR A 148 4.27 8.93 1.56
C TYR A 148 5.60 8.32 1.16
N TYR A 149 5.86 8.18 -0.14
CA TYR A 149 7.10 7.54 -0.59
C TYR A 149 8.34 8.41 -0.38
N GLU A 150 8.23 9.76 -0.36
CA GLU A 150 9.36 10.64 -0.01
C GLU A 150 9.79 10.53 1.47
N LYS A 151 8.93 9.99 2.33
CA LYS A 151 9.20 9.78 3.77
C LYS A 151 9.43 8.33 4.12
N ALA A 152 9.35 7.44 3.14
CA ALA A 152 9.55 6.02 3.36
C ALA A 152 11.05 5.73 3.47
N ASP A 153 11.40 4.85 4.40
CA ASP A 153 12.73 4.23 4.48
C ASP A 153 12.92 3.21 3.35
N TYR A 154 11.83 2.60 2.88
CA TYR A 154 11.81 1.68 1.75
C TYR A 154 10.61 1.91 0.83
N VAL A 155 10.85 1.98 -0.47
CA VAL A 155 9.85 2.05 -1.54
C VAL A 155 9.89 0.77 -2.37
N ILE A 156 8.78 0.03 -2.36
CA ILE A 156 8.65 -1.24 -3.06
C ILE A 156 7.53 -1.14 -4.09
N LEU A 157 7.85 -1.42 -5.35
CA LEU A 157 6.89 -1.33 -6.44
C LEU A 157 6.53 -2.72 -6.98
N GLU A 158 5.23 -2.98 -7.12
CA GLU A 158 4.66 -4.14 -7.78
C GLU A 158 4.26 -3.77 -9.21
N ILE A 159 4.78 -4.47 -10.21
CA ILE A 159 4.57 -4.15 -11.62
C ILE A 159 3.33 -4.85 -12.15
N ASN A 160 2.37 -4.09 -12.68
CA ASN A 160 1.20 -4.61 -13.39
C ASN A 160 1.05 -3.91 -14.76
N GLU A 161 1.16 -4.68 -15.83
CA GLU A 161 1.09 -4.25 -17.23
C GLU A 161 -0.27 -3.63 -17.63
N ARG A 162 -1.32 -3.85 -16.84
CA ARG A 162 -2.61 -3.20 -17.08
C ARG A 162 -2.65 -1.74 -16.62
N ILE A 163 -1.72 -1.29 -15.78
CA ILE A 163 -1.58 0.13 -15.47
C ILE A 163 -0.80 0.79 -16.60
N LEU A 164 -1.41 1.79 -17.22
CA LEU A 164 -0.91 2.37 -18.46
C LEU A 164 -0.16 3.66 -18.21
N GLU A 165 1.02 3.80 -18.83
CA GLU A 165 1.85 4.99 -18.79
C GLU A 165 1.20 6.19 -19.51
N GLY A 166 1.53 7.40 -19.04
CA GLY A 166 1.48 8.62 -19.85
C GLY A 166 0.14 9.03 -20.48
N ARG A 167 -1.00 8.53 -19.99
CA ARG A 167 -2.31 8.87 -20.57
C ARG A 167 -2.79 10.27 -20.19
N ASN A 168 -2.30 10.82 -19.08
CA ASN A 168 -2.70 12.12 -18.56
C ASN A 168 -1.49 12.97 -18.14
N LYS A 169 -1.47 14.27 -18.46
CA LYS A 169 -0.37 15.18 -18.11
C LYS A 169 -0.08 15.30 -16.60
N ASN A 170 -1.09 15.01 -15.78
CA ASN A 170 -1.01 15.06 -14.32
C ASN A 170 -0.96 13.67 -13.69
N GLN A 171 -0.69 12.62 -14.49
CA GLN A 171 -0.52 11.28 -13.96
C GLN A 171 0.75 11.25 -13.12
N GLU A 172 0.61 10.85 -11.86
CA GLU A 172 1.74 10.77 -10.96
C GLU A 172 2.67 9.63 -11.41
N CYS A 173 3.98 9.87 -11.28
CA CYS A 173 5.00 8.90 -11.59
C CYS A 173 6.13 8.95 -10.56
N ILE A 174 6.83 7.84 -10.44
CA ILE A 174 7.98 7.68 -9.56
C ILE A 174 9.17 7.18 -10.39
N HIS A 175 10.29 7.89 -10.30
CA HIS A 175 11.53 7.49 -10.99
C HIS A 175 12.23 6.36 -10.25
N ILE A 176 12.87 5.43 -10.96
CA ILE A 176 13.59 4.27 -10.42
C ILE A 176 14.61 4.62 -9.34
N SER A 177 15.21 5.82 -9.38
CA SER A 177 16.15 6.29 -8.36
C SER A 177 15.53 6.49 -6.97
N GLN A 178 14.19 6.54 -6.88
CA GLN A 178 13.43 6.65 -5.61
C GLN A 178 12.84 5.30 -5.19
N VAL A 179 13.18 4.22 -5.89
CA VAL A 179 12.64 2.88 -5.67
C VAL A 179 13.75 2.00 -5.10
N ASP A 180 13.45 1.22 -4.07
CA ASP A 180 14.43 0.30 -3.48
C ASP A 180 14.32 -1.08 -4.10
N MET A 181 13.09 -1.57 -4.28
CA MET A 181 12.83 -2.91 -4.78
C MET A 181 11.64 -2.92 -5.75
N ILE A 182 11.72 -3.80 -6.74
CA ILE A 182 10.70 -3.98 -7.77
C ILE A 182 10.32 -5.45 -7.80
N VAL A 183 9.02 -5.74 -7.84
CA VAL A 183 8.49 -7.11 -7.92
C VAL A 183 7.54 -7.23 -9.10
N GLY A 184 7.52 -8.39 -9.75
CA GLY A 184 6.50 -8.67 -10.77
C GLY A 184 5.18 -9.08 -10.10
N SER A 185 4.05 -8.62 -10.64
CA SER A 185 2.75 -9.20 -10.31
C SER A 185 2.42 -10.36 -11.25
N ASN A 186 1.41 -11.16 -10.89
CA ASN A 186 0.81 -12.12 -11.81
C ASN A 186 0.01 -11.47 -12.95
N ASN A 187 -0.04 -10.13 -12.99
CA ASN A 187 -0.92 -9.39 -13.88
C ASN A 187 -2.36 -9.93 -13.73
N ASP A 188 -2.89 -9.93 -12.51
CA ASP A 188 -4.32 -10.12 -12.29
C ASP A 188 -5.10 -8.85 -12.68
N GLU A 189 -6.43 -8.95 -12.76
CA GLU A 189 -7.27 -7.77 -12.96
C GLU A 189 -7.04 -6.75 -11.83
N LEU A 190 -7.00 -5.48 -12.21
CA LEU A 190 -6.62 -4.35 -11.36
C LEU A 190 -7.57 -4.07 -10.18
N LEU A 191 -8.66 -4.82 -10.10
CA LEU A 191 -9.50 -4.84 -8.92
C LEU A 191 -8.96 -5.93 -8.00
N GLN A 192 -8.44 -5.51 -6.85
CA GLN A 192 -8.30 -6.40 -5.70
C GLN A 192 -9.65 -7.04 -5.36
N ARG A 193 -9.68 -7.93 -4.37
CA ARG A 193 -10.91 -8.53 -3.82
C ARG A 193 -11.84 -7.48 -3.20
N VAL A 194 -12.37 -6.57 -4.01
CA VAL A 194 -13.38 -5.55 -3.67
C VAL A 194 -14.73 -6.23 -3.41
N ASN A 195 -14.91 -7.44 -3.96
CA ASN A 195 -16.13 -8.23 -3.79
C ASN A 195 -16.08 -9.22 -2.61
N GLU A 196 -14.93 -9.36 -1.94
CA GLU A 196 -14.79 -10.21 -0.76
C GLU A 196 -14.03 -9.42 0.31
N PRO A 197 -14.73 -8.77 1.27
CA PRO A 197 -14.05 -8.18 2.42
C PRO A 197 -13.18 -9.24 3.10
N GLY A 198 -12.09 -8.81 3.74
CA GLY A 198 -11.24 -9.72 4.50
C GLY A 198 -12.10 -10.54 5.46
N LYS A 199 -11.79 -11.84 5.62
CA LYS A 199 -12.64 -12.82 6.34
C LYS A 199 -12.89 -12.48 7.81
N HIS A 200 -12.24 -11.44 8.34
CA HIS A 200 -12.41 -11.02 9.71
C HIS A 200 -13.73 -10.22 9.86
N PRO A 201 -14.64 -10.62 10.79
CA PRO A 201 -16.00 -10.04 10.91
C PRO A 201 -16.05 -8.51 11.04
N ARG A 202 -15.00 -7.90 11.61
CA ARG A 202 -14.89 -6.44 11.77
C ARG A 202 -14.82 -5.67 10.44
N TYR A 203 -14.31 -6.29 9.38
CA TYR A 203 -14.15 -5.66 8.07
C TYR A 203 -15.37 -5.87 7.17
N GLU A 204 -16.19 -6.90 7.44
CA GLU A 204 -17.46 -7.14 6.76
C GLU A 204 -18.49 -6.02 7.01
N GLU A 205 -18.65 -5.56 8.26
CA GLU A 205 -19.62 -4.51 8.61
C GLU A 205 -19.33 -3.15 7.95
N GLN A 206 -18.05 -2.85 7.64
CA GLN A 206 -17.64 -1.58 7.03
C GLN A 206 -17.93 -1.51 5.52
N SER A 207 -17.96 -2.67 4.84
CA SER A 207 -18.26 -2.78 3.39
C SER A 207 -19.67 -2.31 3.01
N VAL A 208 -20.62 -2.33 3.96
CA VAL A 208 -22.02 -1.92 3.73
C VAL A 208 -22.14 -0.39 3.65
N ILE A 209 -21.21 0.35 4.26
CA ILE A 209 -21.25 1.81 4.38
C ILE A 209 -20.61 2.49 3.16
N THR A 210 -19.53 1.90 2.60
CA THR A 210 -18.72 2.49 1.51
C THR A 210 -19.37 2.37 0.12
N ARG A 211 -20.35 1.47 -0.06
CA ARG A 211 -21.14 1.33 -1.31
C ARG A 211 -21.91 2.59 -1.74
N SER A 212 -21.97 3.61 -0.89
CA SER A 212 -22.60 4.90 -1.20
C SER A 212 -21.71 5.89 -1.98
N TRP A 213 -20.40 5.63 -2.09
CA TRP A 213 -19.43 6.55 -2.70
C TRP A 213 -18.79 6.05 -4.01
N ALA A 214 -19.17 4.85 -4.46
CA ALA A 214 -18.64 4.20 -5.66
C ALA A 214 -19.58 4.27 -6.87
N VAL A 215 -20.22 5.43 -7.08
CA VAL A 215 -20.91 5.80 -8.34
C VAL A 215 -20.29 7.08 -8.89
#